data_AF-A0A928HUT0-F1
#
_entry.id   AF-A0A928HUT0-F1
#
_cell.length_a   1.000
_cell.length_b   1.000
_cell.length_c   1.000
_cell.angle_alpha   90.00
_cell.angle_beta   90.00
_cell.angle_gamma   90.00
#
_symmetry.space_group_name_H-M   'P 1'
#
loop_
_entity.id
_entity.type
_entity.pdbx_description
1 polymer ?
#
loop_
_entity_poly.entity_id
_entity_poly.type
_entity_poly.pdbx_seq_one_letter_code
_entity_poly.pdbx_strand_id
1 'polypeptide(L)'
;MKKRNMIRVLSALLCLCTLLLCSCGKNKFSIDEEGYFVDKNSGVTYDIAPFCYEAISVSEDVFAKQSKREFFAITGADTSKLITDTFGIIYFAKGTAMPTLKEMNVSYVAITNDDVIVEQVSDAEKINALKELYENGTPCPYPGNAGLVPNVNIRLKFADNELGLYYVLAYFEYAQDYVYEDDNGKKTNFGKKFLYNRAEGLCLAVEGLPAGVYGSNG
;
A
#
# COMPACT_ATOMS: atom_id res chain seq x y z
N MET A 1 47.50 26.38 -44.41
CA MET A 1 47.38 25.84 -43.03
C MET A 1 46.14 26.28 -42.25
N LYS A 2 45.54 27.46 -42.47
CA LYS A 2 44.37 27.93 -41.66
C LYS A 2 43.06 27.10 -41.78
N LYS A 3 42.76 26.50 -42.94
CA LYS A 3 41.52 25.72 -43.16
C LYS A 3 41.42 24.41 -42.38
N ARG A 4 42.53 23.71 -42.13
CA ARG A 4 42.54 22.41 -41.42
C ARG A 4 42.28 22.54 -39.92
N ASN A 5 42.68 23.67 -39.32
CA ASN A 5 42.43 23.94 -37.90
C ASN A 5 40.98 24.35 -37.65
N MET A 6 40.36 25.04 -38.60
CA MET A 6 38.95 25.47 -38.48
C MET A 6 37.97 24.30 -38.47
N ILE A 7 38.21 23.25 -39.27
CA ILE A 7 37.38 22.04 -39.28
C ILE A 7 37.48 21.30 -37.94
N ARG A 8 38.67 21.18 -37.35
CA ARG A 8 38.87 20.51 -36.06
C ARG A 8 38.18 21.24 -34.90
N VAL A 9 38.19 22.57 -34.92
CA VAL A 9 37.48 23.39 -33.92
C VAL A 9 35.96 23.27 -34.09
N LEU A 10 35.46 23.24 -35.34
CA LEU A 10 34.03 23.09 -35.61
C LEU A 10 33.50 21.70 -35.21
N SER A 11 34.26 20.64 -35.44
CA SER A 11 33.91 19.27 -35.02
C SER A 11 33.90 19.10 -33.50
N ALA A 12 34.84 19.75 -32.78
CA ALA A 12 34.88 19.74 -31.32
C ALA A 12 33.71 20.54 -30.71
N LEU A 13 33.34 21.67 -31.31
CA LEU A 13 32.19 22.48 -30.88
C LEU A 13 30.86 21.75 -31.11
N LEU A 14 30.73 21.00 -32.21
CA LEU A 14 29.54 20.20 -32.50
C LEU A 14 29.37 19.02 -31.53
N CYS A 15 30.47 18.37 -31.12
CA CYS A 15 30.43 17.33 -30.08
C CYS A 15 30.12 17.90 -28.68
N LEU A 16 30.56 19.13 -28.39
CA LEU A 16 30.26 19.79 -27.13
C LEU A 16 28.77 20.21 -27.06
N CYS A 17 28.20 20.64 -28.19
CA CYS A 17 26.78 20.97 -28.29
C CYS A 17 25.85 19.74 -28.20
N THR A 18 26.27 18.56 -28.70
CA THR A 18 25.48 17.33 -28.54
C THR A 18 25.52 16.78 -27.12
N LEU A 19 26.62 16.96 -26.39
CA LEU A 19 26.73 16.57 -24.98
C LEU A 19 25.90 17.47 -24.04
N LEU A 20 25.73 18.75 -24.39
CA LEU A 20 24.91 19.70 -23.61
C LEU A 20 23.39 19.50 -23.77
N LEU A 21 22.93 18.75 -24.77
CA LEU A 21 21.50 18.46 -25.00
C LEU A 21 21.02 17.19 -24.29
N CYS A 22 21.90 16.39 -23.70
CA CYS A 22 21.55 15.15 -22.99
C CYS A 22 21.22 15.34 -21.51
N SER A 23 21.36 16.55 -20.95
CA SER A 23 21.09 16.84 -19.54
C SER A 23 19.88 17.74 -19.32
N CYS A 24 18.77 17.44 -20.00
CA CYS A 24 17.47 17.81 -19.46
C CYS A 24 17.04 16.67 -18.53
N GLY A 25 17.03 16.90 -17.22
CA GLY A 25 16.37 16.03 -16.25
C GLY A 25 14.89 15.93 -16.62
N LYS A 26 14.55 15.05 -17.56
CA LYS A 26 13.19 14.87 -18.04
C LYS A 26 12.45 14.18 -16.91
N ASN A 27 11.48 14.89 -16.32
CA ASN A 27 10.45 14.26 -15.50
C ASN A 27 9.92 13.06 -16.28
N LYS A 28 10.23 11.87 -15.78
CA LYS A 28 9.85 10.58 -16.39
C LYS A 28 8.34 10.49 -16.53
N PHE A 29 7.59 11.18 -15.67
CA PHE A 29 6.14 11.19 -15.69
C PHE A 29 5.53 12.46 -16.29
N SER A 30 4.36 12.31 -16.89
CA SER A 30 3.35 13.34 -17.17
C SER A 30 2.09 13.05 -16.38
N ILE A 31 1.15 14.00 -16.40
CA ILE A 31 -0.22 13.80 -15.93
C ILE A 31 -1.13 13.90 -17.16
N ASP A 32 -2.03 12.94 -17.35
CA ASP A 32 -3.01 12.98 -18.46
C ASP A 32 -4.22 13.87 -18.14
N GLU A 33 -5.17 13.96 -19.07
CA GLU A 33 -6.37 14.80 -18.91
C GLU A 33 -7.31 14.31 -17.79
N GLU A 34 -7.21 13.03 -17.42
CA GLU A 34 -7.99 12.41 -16.34
C GLU A 34 -7.29 12.52 -14.97
N GLY A 35 -6.04 13.02 -14.94
CA GLY A 35 -5.26 13.23 -13.73
C GLY A 35 -4.34 12.06 -13.35
N TYR A 36 -4.20 11.03 -14.19
CA TYR A 36 -3.33 9.89 -13.92
C TYR A 36 -1.87 10.19 -14.24
N PHE A 37 -0.97 9.53 -13.52
CA PHE A 37 0.46 9.59 -13.83
C PHE A 37 0.78 8.68 -15.01
N VAL A 38 1.51 9.19 -15.99
CA VAL A 38 1.89 8.42 -17.19
C VAL A 38 3.40 8.42 -17.35
N ASP A 39 4.02 7.24 -17.41
CA ASP A 39 5.43 7.09 -17.77
C ASP A 39 5.63 7.41 -19.25
N LYS A 40 6.37 8.48 -19.53
CA LYS A 40 6.63 8.96 -20.90
C LYS A 40 7.47 7.99 -21.73
N ASN A 41 8.25 7.12 -21.08
CA ASN A 41 9.13 6.20 -21.78
C ASN A 41 8.41 4.92 -22.19
N SER A 42 7.55 4.38 -21.31
CA SER A 42 6.85 3.11 -21.54
C SER A 42 5.40 3.28 -21.98
N GLY A 43 4.80 4.46 -21.75
CA GLY A 43 3.38 4.71 -21.97
C GLY A 43 2.47 4.14 -20.88
N VAL A 44 3.03 3.59 -19.79
CA VAL A 44 2.24 3.03 -18.69
C VAL A 44 1.54 4.15 -17.92
N THR A 45 0.21 4.03 -17.78
CA THR A 45 -0.62 4.89 -16.95
C THR A 45 -0.85 4.23 -15.59
N TYR A 46 -0.71 4.99 -14.51
CA TYR A 46 -0.88 4.51 -13.14
C TYR A 46 -2.08 5.14 -12.45
N ASP A 47 -2.81 4.31 -11.72
CA ASP A 47 -3.95 4.68 -10.86
C ASP A 47 -3.62 4.39 -9.38
N ILE A 48 -4.33 5.03 -8.46
CA ILE A 48 -4.15 4.89 -7.01
C ILE A 48 -4.77 3.56 -6.57
N ALA A 49 -3.96 2.70 -5.94
CA ALA A 49 -4.44 1.46 -5.37
C ALA A 49 -5.32 1.73 -4.13
N PRO A 50 -6.22 0.81 -3.76
CA PRO A 50 -6.97 0.88 -2.51
C PRO A 50 -6.06 1.08 -1.29
N PHE A 51 -6.49 1.88 -0.31
CA PHE A 51 -5.69 2.25 0.87
C PHE A 51 -5.41 1.10 1.86
N CYS A 52 -5.75 -0.15 1.50
CA CYS A 52 -5.37 -1.34 2.25
C CYS A 52 -3.98 -1.85 1.85
N TYR A 53 -3.39 -1.36 0.75
CA TYR A 53 -2.04 -1.74 0.36
C TYR A 53 -0.97 -0.79 0.90
N GLU A 54 0.13 -1.35 1.37
CA GLU A 54 1.35 -0.62 1.72
C GLU A 54 2.58 -1.34 1.14
N ALA A 55 3.64 -0.61 0.83
CA ALA A 55 4.89 -1.21 0.38
C ALA A 55 5.61 -1.86 1.57
N ILE A 56 6.15 -3.07 1.39
CA ILE A 56 7.00 -3.72 2.40
C ILE A 56 8.31 -2.95 2.55
N SER A 57 8.91 -2.60 1.41
CA SER A 57 10.09 -1.75 1.34
C SER A 57 10.16 -1.07 -0.02
N VAL A 58 10.90 0.04 -0.06
CA VAL A 58 11.05 0.88 -1.25
C VAL A 58 12.53 1.06 -1.56
N SER A 59 12.84 1.26 -2.84
CA SER A 59 14.16 1.65 -3.30
C SER A 59 14.57 3.01 -2.70
N GLU A 60 15.85 3.15 -2.35
CA GLU A 60 16.43 4.44 -1.95
C GLU A 60 16.50 5.42 -3.14
N ASP A 61 16.68 4.88 -4.35
CA ASP A 61 16.73 5.69 -5.57
C ASP A 61 15.33 6.12 -6.03
N VAL A 62 15.21 7.41 -6.38
CA VAL A 62 14.01 7.97 -6.98
C VAL A 62 13.84 7.43 -8.39
N PHE A 63 12.74 6.69 -8.62
CA PHE A 63 12.36 6.15 -9.92
C PHE A 63 11.86 7.22 -10.89
N ALA A 64 11.04 8.16 -10.40
CA ALA A 64 10.49 9.25 -11.18
C ALA A 64 10.16 10.47 -10.31
N LYS A 65 10.12 11.65 -10.92
CA LYS A 65 9.63 12.88 -10.29
C LYS A 65 8.51 13.48 -11.12
N GLN A 66 7.45 13.92 -10.46
CA GLN A 66 6.41 14.75 -11.07
C GLN A 66 5.84 15.73 -10.06
N SER A 67 5.87 17.01 -10.41
CA SER A 67 5.48 18.10 -9.52
C SER A 67 6.26 18.07 -8.19
N LYS A 68 5.57 17.93 -7.05
CA LYS A 68 6.18 17.83 -5.71
C LYS A 68 6.29 16.38 -5.20
N ARG A 69 6.01 15.39 -6.04
CA ARG A 69 6.04 13.97 -5.67
C ARG A 69 7.26 13.30 -6.29
N GLU A 70 7.94 12.54 -5.46
CA GLU A 70 8.94 11.57 -5.86
C GLU A 70 8.30 10.19 -5.80
N PHE A 71 8.59 9.37 -6.81
CA PHE A 71 8.11 8.01 -6.94
C PHE A 71 9.29 7.05 -6.83
N PHE A 72 9.04 5.92 -6.19
CA PHE A 72 10.04 4.92 -5.85
C PHE A 72 9.58 3.55 -6.36
N ALA A 73 10.55 2.72 -6.74
CA ALA A 73 10.29 1.31 -6.97
C ALA A 73 9.98 0.63 -5.63
N ILE A 74 9.01 -0.27 -5.64
CA ILE A 74 8.73 -1.15 -4.51
C ILE A 74 9.64 -2.38 -4.66
N THR A 75 10.39 -2.72 -3.63
CA THR A 75 11.31 -3.86 -3.68
C THR A 75 10.53 -5.15 -3.92
N GLY A 76 10.96 -5.93 -4.92
CA GLY A 76 10.28 -7.16 -5.34
C GLY A 76 9.21 -6.96 -6.42
N ALA A 77 8.71 -5.73 -6.59
CA ALA A 77 7.69 -5.44 -7.59
C ALA A 77 8.28 -4.96 -8.94
N ASP A 78 7.59 -5.29 -10.02
CA ASP A 78 7.87 -4.72 -11.34
C ASP A 78 7.36 -3.27 -11.40
N THR A 79 8.27 -2.32 -11.62
CA THR A 79 7.93 -0.89 -11.72
C THR A 79 6.95 -0.55 -12.83
N SER A 80 6.81 -1.39 -13.86
CA SER A 80 5.79 -1.23 -14.90
C SER A 80 4.38 -1.63 -14.44
N LYS A 81 4.27 -2.25 -13.25
CA LYS A 81 3.01 -2.66 -12.63
C LYS A 81 2.72 -1.87 -11.36
N LEU A 82 3.72 -1.65 -10.51
CA LEU A 82 3.55 -1.07 -9.17
C LEU A 82 4.68 -0.10 -8.84
N ILE A 83 4.30 1.06 -8.31
CA ILE A 83 5.21 2.06 -7.76
C ILE A 83 4.57 2.66 -6.51
N THR A 84 5.36 3.39 -5.73
CA THR A 84 4.82 4.18 -4.62
C THR A 84 5.39 5.59 -4.64
N ASP A 85 4.74 6.53 -3.95
CA ASP A 85 5.23 7.89 -3.81
C ASP A 85 5.81 8.19 -2.42
N THR A 86 6.32 9.40 -2.24
CA THR A 86 6.90 9.86 -0.97
C THR A 86 5.94 9.83 0.23
N PHE A 87 4.63 9.65 0.03
CA PHE A 87 3.62 9.53 1.08
C PHE A 87 3.21 8.07 1.34
N GLY A 88 3.84 7.11 0.66
CA GLY A 88 3.53 5.69 0.78
C GLY A 88 2.26 5.26 0.02
N ILE A 89 1.70 6.12 -0.84
CA ILE A 89 0.53 5.75 -1.66
C ILE A 89 0.99 4.77 -2.71
N ILE A 90 0.32 3.63 -2.82
CA ILE A 90 0.59 2.63 -3.85
C ILE A 90 -0.14 3.02 -5.13
N TYR A 91 0.58 2.96 -6.24
CA TYR A 91 0.07 3.18 -7.57
C TYR A 91 0.24 1.90 -8.39
N PHE A 92 -0.78 1.54 -9.16
CA PHE A 92 -0.78 0.36 -10.01
C PHE A 92 -1.05 0.74 -11.46
N ALA A 93 -0.47 -0.01 -12.40
CA ALA A 93 -0.70 0.21 -13.81
C ALA A 93 -2.17 -0.07 -14.17
N LYS A 94 -2.83 0.87 -14.86
CA LYS A 94 -4.23 0.79 -15.26
C LYS A 94 -4.50 -0.51 -16.03
N GLY A 95 -5.52 -1.26 -15.63
CA GLY A 95 -5.82 -2.59 -16.16
C GLY A 95 -5.14 -3.75 -15.44
N THR A 96 -4.24 -3.49 -14.48
CA THR A 96 -3.73 -4.51 -13.55
C THR A 96 -4.76 -4.69 -12.42
N ALA A 97 -5.16 -5.93 -12.15
CA ALA A 97 -5.98 -6.24 -10.98
C ALA A 97 -5.09 -6.30 -9.73
N MET A 98 -5.50 -5.59 -8.67
CA MET A 98 -4.85 -5.70 -7.36
C MET A 98 -5.37 -6.97 -6.66
N PRO A 99 -4.48 -7.82 -6.11
CA PRO A 99 -4.88 -9.10 -5.53
C PRO A 99 -5.55 -8.89 -4.18
N THR A 100 -6.74 -9.46 -4.01
CA THR A 100 -7.41 -9.50 -2.71
C THR A 100 -6.56 -10.24 -1.68
N LEU A 101 -6.82 -10.03 -0.38
CA LEU A 101 -6.13 -10.76 0.69
C LEU A 101 -6.17 -12.29 0.48
N LYS A 102 -7.28 -12.80 -0.06
CA LYS A 102 -7.45 -14.22 -0.38
C LYS A 102 -6.45 -14.70 -1.43
N GLU A 103 -6.24 -13.90 -2.46
CA GLU A 103 -5.37 -14.20 -3.62
C GLU A 103 -3.88 -14.00 -3.31
N MET A 104 -3.53 -13.19 -2.30
CA MET A 104 -2.15 -12.97 -1.89
C MET A 104 -1.49 -14.21 -1.28
N ASN A 105 -0.22 -14.43 -1.64
CA ASN A 105 0.64 -15.46 -1.09
C ASN A 105 1.32 -14.93 0.18
N VAL A 106 0.56 -14.90 1.28
CA VAL A 106 0.99 -14.30 2.54
C VAL A 106 2.12 -15.12 3.17
N SER A 107 3.30 -14.53 3.24
CA SER A 107 4.52 -15.11 3.81
C SER A 107 4.63 -14.92 5.32
N TYR A 108 4.12 -13.81 5.85
CA TYR A 108 4.00 -13.52 7.27
C TYR A 108 2.94 -12.45 7.52
N VAL A 109 2.49 -12.31 8.76
CA VAL A 109 1.68 -11.19 9.22
C VAL A 109 2.48 -10.40 10.25
N ALA A 110 2.80 -9.15 9.93
CA ALA A 110 3.35 -8.21 10.92
C ALA A 110 2.20 -7.56 11.67
N ILE A 111 2.26 -7.64 13.00
CA ILE A 111 1.30 -6.97 13.88
C ILE A 111 1.98 -5.69 14.36
N THR A 112 1.32 -4.55 14.14
CA THR A 112 1.89 -3.25 14.48
C THR A 112 1.00 -2.49 15.45
N ASN A 113 1.62 -1.82 16.41
CA ASN A 113 1.01 -0.73 17.14
C ASN A 113 1.54 0.56 16.52
N ASP A 114 0.65 1.35 15.92
CA ASP A 114 1.01 2.38 14.95
C ASP A 114 1.94 1.82 13.86
N ASP A 115 3.17 2.31 13.78
CA ASP A 115 4.19 1.90 12.81
C ASP A 115 5.24 0.93 13.39
N VAL A 116 5.15 0.57 14.68
CA VAL A 116 6.10 -0.33 15.34
C VAL A 116 5.60 -1.76 15.24
N ILE A 117 6.39 -2.64 14.64
CA ILE A 117 6.14 -4.09 14.65
C ILE A 117 6.32 -4.61 16.08
N VAL A 118 5.25 -5.16 16.65
CA VAL A 118 5.22 -5.72 18.00
C VAL A 118 5.28 -7.24 18.02
N GLU A 119 4.87 -7.88 16.92
CA GLU A 119 4.91 -9.34 16.74
C GLU A 119 4.94 -9.66 15.25
N GLN A 120 5.57 -10.78 14.88
CA GLN A 120 5.56 -11.29 13.50
C GLN A 120 5.12 -12.75 13.49
N VAL A 121 4.02 -13.03 12.82
CA VAL A 121 3.47 -14.37 12.67
C VAL A 121 3.90 -14.95 11.34
N SER A 122 4.77 -15.96 11.36
CA SER A 122 5.22 -16.70 10.17
C SER A 122 4.69 -18.14 10.13
N ASP A 123 3.91 -18.55 11.13
CA ASP A 123 3.27 -19.87 11.16
C ASP A 123 2.08 -19.92 10.18
N ALA A 124 2.11 -20.88 9.25
CA ALA A 124 1.13 -20.96 8.17
C ALA A 124 -0.30 -21.23 8.67
N GLU A 125 -0.48 -22.01 9.72
CA GLU A 125 -1.80 -22.28 10.29
C GLU A 125 -2.40 -21.01 10.91
N LYS A 126 -1.58 -20.25 11.64
CA LYS A 126 -2.01 -18.95 12.21
C LYS A 126 -2.30 -17.91 11.14
N ILE A 127 -1.49 -17.83 10.07
CA ILE A 127 -1.74 -16.93 8.93
C ILE A 127 -3.08 -17.27 8.28
N ASN A 128 -3.34 -18.55 8.02
CA ASN A 128 -4.60 -18.99 7.43
C ASN A 128 -5.79 -18.69 8.35
N ALA A 129 -5.66 -18.94 9.66
CA ALA A 129 -6.70 -18.59 10.62
C ALA A 129 -7.00 -17.08 10.64
N LEU A 130 -6.00 -16.22 10.46
CA LEU A 130 -6.20 -14.78 10.33
C LEU A 130 -6.88 -14.38 9.02
N LYS A 131 -6.55 -15.03 7.90
CA LYS A 131 -7.26 -14.83 6.63
C LYS A 131 -8.72 -15.26 6.74
N GLU A 132 -8.97 -16.43 7.33
CA GLU A 132 -10.32 -16.95 7.58
C GLU A 132 -11.14 -16.05 8.51
N LEU A 133 -10.51 -15.40 9.48
CA LEU A 133 -11.17 -14.43 10.36
C LEU A 133 -11.75 -13.25 9.56
N TYR A 134 -11.02 -12.78 8.54
CA TYR A 134 -11.50 -11.74 7.63
C TYR A 134 -12.57 -12.28 6.67
N GLU A 135 -12.41 -13.50 6.16
CA GLU A 135 -13.37 -14.08 5.19
C GLU A 135 -14.72 -14.45 5.84
N ASN A 136 -14.70 -14.87 7.11
CA ASN A 136 -15.88 -15.40 7.82
C ASN A 136 -16.46 -14.43 8.86
N GLY A 137 -15.85 -13.25 9.04
CA GLY A 137 -16.34 -12.22 9.96
C GLY A 137 -17.75 -11.77 9.58
N THR A 138 -18.55 -11.36 10.57
CA THR A 138 -19.92 -10.89 10.32
C THR A 138 -19.91 -9.41 9.98
N PRO A 139 -20.36 -8.97 8.79
CA PRO A 139 -20.42 -7.56 8.45
C PRO A 139 -21.26 -6.77 9.45
N CYS A 140 -20.74 -5.63 9.90
CA CYS A 140 -21.41 -4.77 10.86
C CYS A 140 -21.12 -3.28 10.57
N PRO A 141 -21.96 -2.36 11.08
CA PRO A 141 -21.64 -0.94 11.06
C PRO A 141 -20.35 -0.64 11.82
N TYR A 142 -19.58 0.33 11.34
CA TYR A 142 -18.32 0.72 11.98
C TYR A 142 -18.57 1.33 13.38
N PRO A 143 -17.98 0.77 14.47
CA PRO A 143 -18.23 1.24 15.83
C PRO A 143 -17.68 2.64 16.16
N GLY A 144 -16.75 3.17 15.35
CA GLY A 144 -16.04 4.42 15.67
C GLY A 144 -16.94 5.66 15.73
N ASN A 145 -18.14 5.61 15.15
CA ASN A 145 -19.12 6.70 15.25
C ASN A 145 -19.97 6.64 16.53
N ALA A 146 -19.86 5.57 17.32
CA ALA A 146 -20.64 5.35 18.54
C ALA A 146 -20.01 5.98 19.80
N GLY A 147 -18.96 6.79 19.65
CA GLY A 147 -18.23 7.39 20.78
C GLY A 147 -17.41 6.40 21.62
N LEU A 148 -17.20 5.19 21.10
CA LEU A 148 -16.38 4.16 21.73
C LEU A 148 -14.91 4.37 21.38
N VAL A 149 -14.03 4.24 22.38
CA VAL A 149 -12.58 4.24 22.18
C VAL A 149 -12.09 2.80 22.35
N PRO A 150 -11.34 2.25 21.38
CA PRO A 150 -10.81 0.89 21.50
C PRO A 150 -9.71 0.83 22.57
N ASN A 151 -9.73 -0.23 23.38
CA ASN A 151 -8.65 -0.57 24.31
C ASN A 151 -7.44 -1.17 23.58
N VAL A 152 -7.71 -1.91 22.49
CA VAL A 152 -6.69 -2.43 21.58
C VAL A 152 -6.95 -1.87 20.20
N ASN A 153 -5.94 -1.24 19.61
CA ASN A 153 -5.95 -0.77 18.24
C ASN A 153 -4.60 -1.13 17.62
N ILE A 154 -4.60 -2.14 16.75
CA ILE A 154 -3.40 -2.62 16.08
C ILE A 154 -3.67 -2.82 14.60
N ARG A 155 -2.62 -2.89 13.79
CA ARG A 155 -2.71 -3.22 12.37
C ARG A 155 -2.17 -4.62 12.13
N LEU A 156 -2.90 -5.38 11.33
CA LEU A 156 -2.48 -6.66 10.81
C LEU A 156 -2.01 -6.42 9.37
N LYS A 157 -0.71 -6.53 9.12
CA LYS A 157 -0.08 -6.33 7.81
C LYS A 157 0.30 -7.69 7.22
N PHE A 158 -0.52 -8.19 6.29
CA PHE A 158 -0.33 -9.48 5.62
C PHE A 158 0.64 -9.31 4.45
N ALA A 159 1.84 -9.85 4.58
CA ALA A 159 2.97 -9.59 3.69
C ALA A 159 3.04 -10.60 2.54
N ASP A 160 2.98 -10.12 1.30
CA ASP A 160 3.33 -10.87 0.11
C ASP A 160 4.68 -10.36 -0.41
N ASN A 161 5.74 -11.13 -0.16
CA ASN A 161 7.10 -10.76 -0.54
C ASN A 161 7.33 -10.81 -2.05
N GLU A 162 6.54 -11.58 -2.80
CA GLU A 162 6.66 -11.62 -4.28
C GLU A 162 6.07 -10.36 -4.91
N LEU A 163 5.03 -9.81 -4.30
CA LEU A 163 4.44 -8.53 -4.72
C LEU A 163 5.13 -7.32 -4.09
N GLY A 164 5.89 -7.52 -3.01
CA GLY A 164 6.50 -6.44 -2.23
C GLY A 164 5.47 -5.60 -1.45
N LEU A 165 4.27 -6.15 -1.19
CA LEU A 165 3.14 -5.44 -0.61
C LEU A 165 2.65 -6.08 0.68
N TYR A 166 2.21 -5.23 1.60
CA TYR A 166 1.28 -5.60 2.67
C TYR A 166 -0.16 -5.37 2.22
N TYR A 167 -1.07 -6.27 2.62
CA TYR A 167 -2.49 -5.95 2.78
C TYR A 167 -2.77 -5.67 4.25
N VAL A 168 -3.42 -4.54 4.55
CA VAL A 168 -3.52 -4.02 5.92
C VAL A 168 -4.96 -3.96 6.39
N LEU A 169 -5.20 -4.64 7.51
CA LEU A 169 -6.44 -4.56 8.28
C LEU A 169 -6.18 -3.89 9.62
N ALA A 170 -7.14 -3.10 10.11
CA ALA A 170 -7.14 -2.67 11.50
C ALA A 170 -7.89 -3.68 12.37
N TYR A 171 -7.38 -3.97 13.55
CA TYR A 171 -8.04 -4.76 14.57
C TYR A 171 -8.36 -3.89 15.78
N PHE A 172 -9.61 -3.95 16.22
CA PHE A 172 -10.09 -3.21 17.38
C PHE A 172 -10.64 -4.16 18.45
N GLU A 173 -10.30 -3.93 19.71
CA GLU A 173 -11.02 -4.49 20.86
C GLU A 173 -11.49 -3.38 21.78
N TYR A 174 -12.78 -3.39 22.11
CA TYR A 174 -13.41 -2.44 23.02
C TYR A 174 -13.61 -3.03 24.42
N ALA A 175 -13.72 -2.17 25.42
CA ALA A 175 -14.00 -2.58 26.80
C ALA A 175 -15.39 -3.21 26.98
N GLN A 176 -16.33 -2.83 26.13
CA GLN A 176 -17.73 -3.22 26.19
C GLN A 176 -18.24 -3.62 24.81
N ASP A 177 -19.33 -4.37 24.80
CA ASP A 177 -20.00 -4.78 23.57
C ASP A 177 -20.55 -3.58 22.80
N TYR A 178 -20.42 -3.64 21.48
CA TYR A 178 -21.06 -2.74 20.55
C TYR A 178 -22.45 -3.25 20.19
N VAL A 179 -23.46 -2.49 20.62
CA VAL A 179 -24.85 -2.72 20.28
C VAL A 179 -25.27 -1.65 19.27
N TYR A 180 -25.61 -2.07 18.06
CA TYR A 180 -26.12 -1.20 17.02
C TYR A 180 -27.65 -1.23 17.02
N GLU A 181 -28.27 -0.05 16.96
CA GLU A 181 -29.71 0.12 16.76
C GLU A 181 -29.93 0.63 15.33
N ASP A 182 -30.70 -0.11 14.53
CA ASP A 182 -31.06 0.31 13.17
C ASP A 182 -32.19 1.35 13.14
N ASP A 183 -32.51 1.86 11.95
CA ASP A 183 -33.57 2.88 11.77
C ASP A 183 -34.96 2.41 12.21
N ASN A 184 -35.18 1.10 12.42
CA ASN A 184 -36.43 0.54 12.93
C ASN A 184 -36.40 0.31 14.44
N GLY A 185 -35.34 0.71 15.13
CA GLY A 185 -35.14 0.48 16.57
C GLY A 185 -34.72 -0.95 16.91
N LYS A 186 -34.36 -1.78 15.93
CA LYS A 186 -33.88 -3.15 16.19
C LYS A 186 -32.44 -3.09 16.68
N LYS A 187 -32.21 -3.64 17.87
CA LYS A 187 -30.88 -3.76 18.48
C LYS A 187 -30.21 -5.07 18.10
N THR A 188 -28.98 -4.99 17.62
CA THR A 188 -28.10 -6.13 17.33
C THR A 188 -26.80 -5.97 18.10
N ASN A 189 -26.42 -6.97 18.89
CA ASN A 189 -25.12 -6.99 19.58
C ASN A 189 -24.08 -7.65 18.66
N PHE A 190 -23.02 -6.93 18.35
CA PHE A 190 -21.90 -7.38 17.52
C PHE A 190 -20.65 -7.75 18.34
N GLY A 191 -20.76 -7.75 19.67
CA GLY A 191 -19.64 -8.01 20.57
C GLY A 191 -18.65 -6.86 20.60
N LYS A 192 -17.40 -7.14 20.96
CA LYS A 192 -16.40 -6.10 21.27
C LYS A 192 -15.15 -6.12 20.38
N LYS A 193 -15.05 -7.04 19.41
CA LYS A 193 -13.84 -7.28 18.62
C LYS A 193 -14.14 -7.18 17.13
N PHE A 194 -13.31 -6.44 16.41
CA PHE A 194 -13.59 -6.07 15.02
C PHE A 194 -12.34 -6.11 14.15
N LEU A 195 -12.52 -6.51 12.90
CA LEU A 195 -11.59 -6.22 11.81
C LEU A 195 -12.19 -5.12 10.94
N TYR A 196 -11.33 -4.22 10.44
CA TYR A 196 -11.75 -3.13 9.57
C TYR A 196 -10.80 -2.99 8.40
N ASN A 197 -11.37 -3.13 7.20
CA ASN A 197 -10.73 -2.75 5.95
C ASN A 197 -11.14 -1.32 5.61
N ARG A 198 -10.22 -0.38 5.86
CA ARG A 198 -10.45 1.05 5.61
C ARG A 198 -10.71 1.37 4.13
N ALA A 199 -10.10 0.61 3.21
CA ALA A 199 -10.22 0.90 1.80
C ALA A 199 -11.63 0.64 1.26
N GLU A 200 -12.28 -0.41 1.77
CA GLU A 200 -13.64 -0.81 1.37
C GLU A 200 -14.72 -0.26 2.31
N GLY A 201 -14.32 0.31 3.46
CA GLY A 201 -15.25 0.68 4.52
C GLY A 201 -15.90 -0.54 5.20
N LEU A 202 -15.37 -1.74 4.98
CA LEU A 202 -15.91 -2.99 5.50
C LEU A 202 -15.44 -3.21 6.93
N CYS A 203 -16.38 -3.24 7.87
CA CYS A 203 -16.16 -3.62 9.25
C CYS A 203 -16.81 -4.97 9.53
N LEU A 204 -16.07 -5.85 10.21
CA LEU A 204 -16.47 -7.21 10.52
C LEU A 204 -16.39 -7.44 12.01
N ALA A 205 -17.47 -7.92 12.62
CA ALA A 205 -17.47 -8.47 13.96
C ALA A 205 -16.81 -9.86 13.94
N VAL A 206 -15.91 -10.11 14.89
CA VAL A 206 -15.09 -11.33 14.95
C VAL A 206 -14.96 -11.86 16.38
N GLU A 207 -14.72 -13.16 16.54
CA GLU A 207 -14.51 -13.79 17.86
C GLU A 207 -13.19 -13.35 18.54
N GLY A 208 -12.24 -12.89 17.72
CA GLY A 208 -10.95 -12.37 18.13
C GLY A 208 -9.80 -13.00 17.36
N LEU A 209 -8.59 -12.52 17.65
CA LEU A 209 -7.39 -13.09 17.04
C LEU A 209 -7.15 -14.53 17.56
N PRO A 210 -6.59 -15.42 16.72
CA PRO A 210 -6.20 -16.76 17.16
C PRO A 210 -5.24 -16.71 18.36
N ALA A 211 -5.27 -17.74 19.20
CA ALA A 211 -4.42 -17.81 20.39
C ALA A 211 -2.93 -17.70 20.03
N GLY A 212 -2.19 -16.88 20.79
CA GLY A 212 -0.76 -16.67 20.57
C GLY A 212 -0.41 -15.94 19.26
N VAL A 213 -1.36 -15.19 18.69
CA VAL A 213 -1.11 -14.21 17.61
C VAL A 213 -0.75 -12.85 18.20
N TYR A 214 -1.44 -12.41 19.25
CA TYR A 214 -1.15 -11.14 19.92
C TYR A 214 -1.61 -11.23 21.38
N GLY A 215 -0.68 -10.97 22.31
CA GLY A 215 -0.96 -11.00 23.75
C GLY A 215 -1.10 -12.42 24.32
N SER A 216 0.03 -13.02 24.73
CA SER A 216 0.04 -13.92 25.88
C SER A 216 0.44 -13.09 27.10
N ASN A 217 -0.54 -12.65 27.89
CA ASN A 217 -0.46 -12.41 29.33
C ASN A 217 -1.83 -11.95 29.85
N GLY A 218 -2.67 -12.94 30.11
CA GLY A 218 -3.91 -12.85 30.89
C GLY A 218 -4.19 -14.22 31.47
#